data_AF-A0A2D9X052-F1
#
_entry.id   AF-A0A2D9X052-F1
#
_cell.length_a   1.000
_cell.length_b   1.000
_cell.length_c   1.000
_cell.angle_alpha   90.00
_cell.angle_beta   90.00
_cell.angle_gamma   90.00
#
_symmetry.space_group_name_H-M   'P 1'
#
loop_
_entity.id
_entity.type
_entity.pdbx_description
1 polymer ?
#
loop_
_entity_poly.entity_id
_entity_poly.type
_entity_poly.pdbx_seq_one_letter_code
_entity_poly.pdbx_strand_id
1 'polypeptide(L)'
;MKGGVLESKTKELFMLIKNHYSTDKVDYLRDRTFIKAIKRKEGKAWKKRIKRDFKNACSYNMEDRYANKMHIATTIKTYAKDNRIAFVSGGVDCDGGMWNNNVKIISNPSISKLISIESEFNYYSEGMSWHRYMTVEDAEKLRETSRDLAMESFENGHSHTIRI
;
A
#
# COMPACT_ATOMS: atom_id res chain seq x y z
N MET A 1 19.77 40.99 -10.69
CA MET A 1 19.47 40.86 -9.25
C MET A 1 18.04 40.31 -8.99
N LYS A 2 17.69 39.09 -9.46
CA LYS A 2 16.35 38.48 -9.25
C LYS A 2 16.36 37.16 -8.43
N GLY A 3 17.56 36.64 -8.08
CA GLY A 3 17.73 35.36 -7.38
C GLY A 3 17.39 35.40 -5.88
N GLY A 4 17.84 36.44 -5.16
CA GLY A 4 17.71 36.50 -3.69
C GLY A 4 16.26 36.61 -3.17
N VAL A 5 15.37 37.25 -3.92
CA VAL A 5 13.95 37.40 -3.54
C VAL A 5 13.16 36.09 -3.71
N LEU A 6 13.59 35.22 -4.64
CA LEU A 6 12.93 33.94 -4.90
C LEU A 6 13.26 32.92 -3.82
N GLU A 7 14.54 32.84 -3.43
CA GLU A 7 15.01 31.97 -2.33
C GLU A 7 14.42 32.37 -0.98
N SER A 8 14.33 33.67 -0.71
CA SER A 8 13.71 34.19 0.50
C SER A 8 12.25 33.72 0.64
N LYS A 9 11.44 33.83 -0.42
CA LYS A 9 10.01 33.45 -0.40
C LYS A 9 9.78 31.93 -0.38
N THR A 10 10.68 31.15 -0.96
CA THR A 10 10.61 29.67 -0.87
C THR A 10 11.00 29.20 0.52
N LYS A 11 12.03 29.79 1.13
CA LYS A 11 12.40 29.53 2.53
C LYS A 11 11.28 29.92 3.48
N GLU A 12 10.65 31.07 3.28
CA GLU A 12 9.55 31.56 4.12
C GLU A 12 8.34 30.63 4.07
N LEU A 13 7.94 30.15 2.88
CA LEU A 13 6.86 29.17 2.73
C LEU A 13 7.23 27.79 3.31
N PHE A 14 8.48 27.34 3.13
CA PHE A 14 8.97 26.09 3.69
C PHE A 14 8.98 26.12 5.23
N MET A 15 9.38 27.25 5.82
CA MET A 15 9.31 27.51 7.25
C MET A 15 7.87 27.58 7.76
N LEU A 16 6.96 28.20 7.00
CA LEU A 16 5.53 28.28 7.34
C LEU A 16 4.87 26.90 7.34
N ILE A 17 5.27 26.01 6.42
CA ILE A 17 4.81 24.62 6.35
C ILE A 17 5.43 23.80 7.49
N LYS A 18 6.73 23.97 7.77
CA LYS A 18 7.45 23.27 8.85
C LYS A 18 6.99 23.69 10.26
N ASN A 19 6.55 24.94 10.44
CA ASN A 19 6.06 25.46 11.73
C ASN A 19 4.58 25.14 12.01
N HIS A 20 3.82 24.63 11.04
CA HIS A 20 2.41 24.25 11.22
C HIS A 20 2.15 22.75 11.07
N TYR A 21 3.12 21.99 10.56
CA TYR A 21 2.97 20.56 10.28
C TYR A 21 4.27 19.82 10.62
N SER A 22 4.16 18.59 11.15
CA SER A 22 5.34 17.78 11.49
C SER A 22 6.25 17.62 10.27
N THR A 23 7.55 17.56 10.53
CA THR A 23 8.64 17.47 9.54
C THR A 23 8.40 16.40 8.45
N ASP A 24 7.63 15.36 8.76
CA ASP A 24 7.36 14.22 7.89
C ASP A 24 6.34 14.53 6.78
N LYS A 25 5.50 15.57 6.93
CA LYS A 25 4.55 16.03 5.90
C LYS A 25 5.23 16.81 4.75
N VAL A 26 6.49 17.20 4.93
CA VAL A 26 7.25 18.03 3.99
C VAL A 26 7.87 17.19 2.85
N ASP A 27 8.14 15.90 3.07
CA ASP A 27 8.78 15.04 2.06
C ASP A 27 7.90 14.75 0.85
N TYR A 28 6.57 14.78 1.00
CA TYR A 28 5.63 14.67 -0.14
C TYR A 28 5.67 15.91 -1.06
N LEU A 29 6.08 17.08 -0.55
CA LEU A 29 6.22 18.31 -1.33
C LEU A 29 7.48 18.32 -2.22
N ARG A 30 8.35 17.31 -2.10
CA ARG A 30 9.50 17.11 -3.01
C ARG A 30 9.10 16.54 -4.36
N ASP A 31 7.83 16.26 -4.61
CA ASP A 31 7.37 15.88 -5.93
C ASP A 31 7.69 17.01 -6.94
N ARG A 32 8.47 16.69 -7.97
CA ARG A 32 9.09 17.66 -8.90
C ARG A 32 8.04 18.52 -9.62
N THR A 33 6.80 18.04 -9.70
CA THR A 33 5.63 18.73 -10.24
C THR A 33 5.19 19.91 -9.37
N PHE A 34 5.19 19.77 -8.05
CA PHE A 34 4.85 20.82 -7.09
C PHE A 34 5.89 21.94 -7.08
N ILE A 35 7.18 21.59 -7.10
CA ILE A 35 8.29 22.56 -7.23
C ILE A 35 8.25 23.29 -8.57
N LYS A 36 7.90 22.61 -9.67
CA LYS A 36 7.71 23.23 -10.99
C LYS A 36 6.52 24.20 -11.01
N ALA A 37 5.44 23.90 -10.29
CA ALA A 37 4.28 24.78 -10.16
C ALA A 37 4.60 26.06 -9.36
N ILE A 38 5.41 25.96 -8.29
CA ILE A 38 5.88 27.11 -7.50
C ILE A 38 6.74 28.06 -8.35
N LYS A 39 7.56 27.52 -9.27
CA LYS A 39 8.42 28.32 -10.16
C LYS A 39 7.64 29.18 -11.16
N ARG A 40 6.38 28.84 -11.47
CA ARG A 40 5.52 29.53 -12.48
C ARG A 40 4.61 30.62 -11.89
N LYS A 41 5.10 31.41 -10.92
CA LYS A 41 4.37 32.53 -10.27
C LYS A 41 3.26 33.16 -11.13
N GLU A 42 2.03 33.28 -10.62
CA GLU A 42 1.18 34.48 -10.79
C GLU A 42 -0.19 34.45 -10.07
N GLY A 43 -0.46 35.44 -9.20
CA GLY A 43 -1.81 35.84 -8.71
C GLY A 43 -2.37 35.26 -7.38
N LYS A 44 -3.17 36.03 -6.60
CA LYS A 44 -3.83 35.55 -5.36
C LYS A 44 -4.63 34.23 -5.52
N ALA A 45 -5.04 33.89 -6.75
CA ALA A 45 -5.69 32.63 -7.11
C ALA A 45 -4.78 31.39 -6.96
N TRP A 46 -3.46 31.48 -7.18
CA TRP A 46 -2.56 30.32 -7.05
C TRP A 46 -2.43 29.86 -5.59
N LYS A 47 -2.45 30.79 -4.63
CA LYS A 47 -2.38 30.46 -3.20
C LYS A 47 -3.61 29.66 -2.74
N LYS A 48 -4.80 30.03 -3.23
CA LYS A 48 -6.05 29.28 -2.95
C LYS A 48 -6.02 27.90 -3.58
N ARG A 49 -5.54 27.79 -4.82
CA ARG A 49 -5.42 26.53 -5.56
C ARG A 49 -4.40 25.59 -4.91
N ILE A 50 -3.20 26.05 -4.53
CA ILE A 50 -2.23 25.22 -3.80
C ILE A 50 -2.79 24.78 -2.44
N LYS A 51 -3.45 25.66 -1.67
CA LYS A 51 -4.09 25.27 -0.40
C LYS A 51 -5.16 24.19 -0.61
N ARG A 52 -5.97 24.31 -1.66
CA ARG A 52 -6.99 23.32 -2.00
C ARG A 52 -6.37 22.01 -2.46
N ASP A 53 -5.42 22.06 -3.39
CA ASP A 53 -4.77 20.87 -3.95
C ASP A 53 -3.95 20.15 -2.86
N PHE A 54 -3.35 20.89 -1.92
CA PHE A 54 -2.71 20.33 -0.71
C PHE A 54 -3.74 19.76 0.27
N LYS A 55 -4.85 20.46 0.53
CA LYS A 55 -5.94 19.94 1.38
C LYS A 55 -6.53 18.65 0.80
N ASN A 56 -6.72 18.59 -0.52
CA ASN A 56 -7.21 17.41 -1.22
C ASN A 56 -6.18 16.28 -1.22
N ALA A 57 -4.89 16.59 -1.42
CA ALA A 57 -3.82 15.61 -1.29
C ALA A 57 -3.74 15.05 0.13
N CYS A 58 -3.87 15.90 1.16
CA CYS A 58 -3.86 15.48 2.57
C CYS A 58 -5.16 14.77 2.98
N SER A 59 -6.30 15.10 2.37
CA SER A 59 -7.60 14.47 2.67
C SER A 59 -7.84 13.17 1.93
N TYR A 60 -7.06 12.86 0.88
CA TYR A 60 -7.10 11.58 0.19
C TYR A 60 -6.00 10.66 0.76
N ASN A 61 -6.37 9.79 1.70
CA ASN A 61 -5.65 8.56 2.06
C ASN A 61 -4.17 8.71 2.46
N MET A 62 -3.71 9.90 2.89
CA MET A 62 -2.31 10.07 3.31
C MET A 62 -2.00 9.41 4.65
N GLU A 63 -2.93 9.49 5.60
CA GLU A 63 -2.81 8.81 6.89
C GLU A 63 -2.74 7.29 6.67
N ASP A 64 -3.62 6.75 5.81
CA ASP A 64 -3.61 5.33 5.43
C ASP A 64 -2.30 4.92 4.74
N ARG A 65 -1.76 5.74 3.83
CA ARG A 65 -0.49 5.43 3.15
C ARG A 65 0.70 5.42 4.11
N TYR A 66 0.73 6.37 5.06
CA TYR A 66 1.80 6.41 6.06
C TYR A 66 1.66 5.27 7.07
N ALA A 67 0.44 5.03 7.56
CA ALA A 67 0.12 3.89 8.42
C ALA A 67 0.50 2.57 7.76
N ASN A 68 0.20 2.40 6.46
CA ASN A 68 0.58 1.20 5.72
C ASN A 68 2.09 1.05 5.60
N LYS A 69 2.83 2.13 5.28
CA LYS A 69 4.30 2.09 5.25
C LYS A 69 4.90 1.74 6.61
N MET A 70 4.37 2.28 7.69
CA MET A 70 4.80 1.98 9.06
C MET A 70 4.47 0.55 9.46
N HIS A 71 3.30 0.06 9.08
CA HIS A 71 2.90 -1.34 9.24
C HIS A 71 3.91 -2.26 8.53
N ILE A 72 4.19 -2.02 7.25
CA ILE A 72 5.15 -2.80 6.47
C ILE A 72 6.57 -2.72 7.03
N ALA A 73 7.01 -1.53 7.46
CA ALA A 73 8.31 -1.37 8.11
C ALA A 73 8.40 -2.22 9.39
N THR A 74 7.32 -2.26 10.18
CA THR A 74 7.21 -3.09 11.38
C THR A 74 7.23 -4.57 11.02
N THR A 75 6.48 -4.98 9.99
CA THR A 75 6.45 -6.34 9.47
C THR A 75 7.83 -6.83 9.06
N ILE A 76 8.59 -6.04 8.30
CA ILE A 76 9.97 -6.37 7.92
C ILE A 76 10.83 -6.53 9.19
N LYS A 77 10.74 -5.57 10.12
CA LYS A 77 11.52 -5.62 11.37
C LYS A 77 11.20 -6.86 12.22
N THR A 78 9.94 -7.29 12.26
CA THR A 78 9.48 -8.40 13.09
C THR A 78 9.81 -9.76 12.49
N TYR A 79 9.64 -9.92 11.17
CA TYR A 79 9.66 -11.25 10.54
C TYR A 79 10.84 -11.51 9.60
N ALA A 80 11.59 -10.47 9.19
CA ALA A 80 12.74 -10.69 8.32
C ALA A 80 13.89 -11.33 9.10
N LYS A 81 14.31 -12.52 8.66
CA LYS A 81 15.51 -13.23 9.14
C LYS A 81 16.40 -13.55 7.95
N ASP A 82 17.72 -13.43 8.09
CA ASP A 82 18.69 -13.65 7.01
C ASP A 82 18.32 -12.91 5.70
N ASN A 83 17.81 -11.68 5.86
CA ASN A 83 17.39 -10.84 4.73
C ASN A 83 16.31 -11.48 3.83
N ARG A 84 15.47 -12.34 4.43
CA ARG A 84 14.34 -13.02 3.81
C ARG A 84 13.10 -12.94 4.70
N ILE A 85 11.92 -12.94 4.09
CA ILE A 85 10.62 -12.98 4.75
C ILE A 85 9.67 -13.84 3.90
N ALA A 86 8.74 -14.55 4.54
CA ALA A 86 7.73 -15.32 3.83
C ALA A 86 6.44 -14.51 3.71
N PHE A 87 5.87 -14.45 2.50
CA PHE A 87 4.51 -14.02 2.23
C PHE A 87 3.65 -15.26 2.06
N VAL A 88 2.68 -15.44 2.95
CA VAL A 88 1.79 -16.59 2.95
C VAL A 88 0.40 -16.13 2.58
N SER A 89 -0.23 -16.76 1.59
CA SER A 89 -1.55 -16.40 1.11
C SER A 89 -2.48 -17.60 0.96
N GLY A 90 -3.77 -17.27 0.87
CA GLY A 90 -4.83 -18.20 0.54
C GLY A 90 -6.05 -17.45 0.05
N GLY A 91 -7.07 -18.19 -0.35
CA GLY A 91 -8.31 -17.62 -0.82
C GLY A 91 -9.25 -18.66 -1.40
N VAL A 92 -10.35 -18.13 -1.93
CA VAL A 92 -11.34 -18.84 -2.74
C VAL A 92 -11.54 -18.03 -4.01
N ASP A 93 -11.49 -18.69 -5.16
CA ASP A 93 -11.74 -18.08 -6.47
C ASP A 93 -13.24 -18.03 -6.77
N CYS A 94 -13.60 -17.57 -7.97
CA CYS A 94 -14.99 -17.46 -8.37
C CYS A 94 -15.67 -18.80 -8.61
N ASP A 95 -14.92 -19.87 -8.91
CA ASP A 95 -15.48 -21.19 -9.23
C ASP A 95 -15.48 -22.16 -8.04
N GLY A 96 -14.99 -21.73 -6.88
CA GLY A 96 -15.06 -22.47 -5.62
C GLY A 96 -13.79 -23.25 -5.28
N GLY A 97 -12.72 -23.10 -6.07
CA GLY A 97 -11.39 -23.52 -5.70
C GLY A 97 -10.88 -22.75 -4.48
N MET A 98 -10.66 -23.45 -3.37
CA MET A 98 -9.98 -22.93 -2.19
C MET A 98 -8.51 -23.32 -2.21
N TRP A 99 -7.61 -22.38 -1.93
CA TRP A 99 -6.19 -22.63 -1.67
C TRP A 99 -5.77 -21.97 -0.36
N ASN A 100 -4.92 -22.63 0.41
CA ASN A 100 -4.36 -22.07 1.65
C ASN A 100 -2.88 -22.39 1.77
N ASN A 101 -2.20 -21.53 2.53
CA ASN A 101 -0.79 -21.68 2.87
C ASN A 101 0.14 -21.72 1.65
N ASN A 102 -0.21 -21.00 0.58
CA ASN A 102 0.72 -20.78 -0.52
C ASN A 102 1.85 -19.87 -0.01
N VAL A 103 3.12 -20.29 -0.17
CA VAL A 103 4.28 -19.58 0.40
C VAL A 103 5.15 -19.00 -0.71
N LYS A 104 5.36 -17.68 -0.67
CA LYS A 104 6.33 -16.96 -1.49
C LYS A 104 7.44 -16.39 -0.62
N ILE A 105 8.68 -16.84 -0.85
CA ILE A 105 9.86 -16.30 -0.15
C ILE A 105 10.34 -15.03 -0.84
N ILE A 106 10.48 -13.96 -0.06
CA ILE A 106 10.92 -12.64 -0.53
C ILE A 106 12.34 -12.37 -0.01
N SER A 107 13.32 -12.41 -0.91
CA SER A 107 14.70 -11.98 -0.62
C SER A 107 14.84 -10.47 -0.71
N ASN A 108 15.71 -9.88 0.13
CA ASN A 108 15.94 -8.44 0.22
C ASN A 108 14.62 -7.65 0.40
N PRO A 109 13.86 -7.88 1.49
CA PRO A 109 12.59 -7.21 1.70
C PRO A 109 12.78 -5.69 1.84
N SER A 110 11.94 -4.93 1.15
CA SER A 110 11.88 -3.48 1.25
C SER A 110 10.41 -3.04 1.26
N ILE A 111 10.14 -1.85 1.80
CA ILE A 111 8.78 -1.32 1.89
C ILE A 111 8.10 -1.29 0.51
N SER A 112 8.80 -0.79 -0.52
CA SER A 112 8.25 -0.72 -1.88
C SER A 112 7.96 -2.11 -2.46
N LYS A 113 8.81 -3.09 -2.17
CA LYS A 113 8.65 -4.46 -2.67
C LYS A 113 7.43 -5.15 -2.05
N LEU A 114 7.24 -5.01 -0.74
CA LEU A 114 6.08 -5.58 -0.05
C LEU A 114 4.77 -4.91 -0.49
N ILE A 115 4.74 -3.57 -0.62
CA ILE A 115 3.58 -2.85 -1.17
C ILE A 115 3.23 -3.37 -2.58
N SER A 116 4.25 -3.57 -3.43
CA SER A 116 4.03 -4.06 -4.79
C SER A 116 3.42 -5.46 -4.79
N ILE A 117 3.90 -6.35 -3.91
CA ILE A 117 3.39 -7.72 -3.79
C ILE A 117 1.94 -7.74 -3.29
N GLU A 118 1.61 -6.95 -2.26
CA GLU A 118 0.24 -6.83 -1.77
C GLU A 118 -0.69 -6.25 -2.82
N SER A 119 -0.24 -5.23 -3.56
CA SER A 119 -1.02 -4.61 -4.63
C SER A 119 -1.28 -5.58 -5.78
N GLU A 120 -0.27 -6.34 -6.17
CA GLU A 120 -0.38 -7.38 -7.19
C GLU A 120 -1.35 -8.49 -6.75
N PHE A 121 -1.20 -8.99 -5.53
CA PHE A 121 -2.09 -10.01 -4.96
C PHE A 121 -3.55 -9.55 -4.92
N ASN A 122 -3.80 -8.33 -4.43
CA ASN A 122 -5.15 -7.78 -4.37
C ASN A 122 -5.74 -7.54 -5.77
N TYR A 123 -4.90 -7.17 -6.76
CA TYR A 123 -5.36 -6.95 -8.13
C TYR A 123 -5.84 -8.25 -8.81
N TYR A 124 -5.18 -9.37 -8.55
CA TYR A 124 -5.54 -10.68 -9.09
C TYR A 124 -6.48 -11.49 -8.18
N SER A 125 -6.91 -10.94 -7.04
CA SER A 125 -7.85 -11.61 -6.16
C SER A 125 -9.26 -11.48 -6.73
N GLU A 126 -9.83 -12.59 -7.19
CA GLU A 126 -11.19 -12.62 -7.76
C GLU A 126 -12.29 -12.85 -6.71
N GLY A 127 -11.94 -13.45 -5.56
CA GLY A 127 -12.85 -13.76 -4.47
C GLY A 127 -12.27 -13.41 -3.10
N MET A 128 -12.77 -14.06 -2.05
CA MET A 128 -12.26 -13.86 -0.69
C MET A 128 -10.81 -14.34 -0.63
N SER A 129 -9.88 -13.42 -0.41
CA SER A 129 -8.46 -13.72 -0.32
C SER A 129 -7.88 -13.20 0.99
N TRP A 130 -6.80 -13.84 1.44
CA TRP A 130 -6.08 -13.45 2.66
C TRP A 130 -4.59 -13.60 2.44
N HIS A 131 -3.82 -12.79 3.18
CA HIS A 131 -2.38 -12.94 3.23
C HIS A 131 -1.84 -12.54 4.61
N ARG A 132 -0.64 -13.03 4.94
CA ARG A 132 0.12 -12.65 6.12
C ARG A 132 1.61 -12.82 5.87
N TYR A 133 2.42 -12.09 6.62
CA TYR A 133 3.87 -12.30 6.65
C TYR A 133 4.27 -13.11 7.87
N MET A 134 5.34 -13.89 7.71
CA MET A 134 5.97 -14.61 8.81
C MET A 134 7.45 -14.89 8.50
N THR A 135 8.15 -15.46 9.48
CA THR A 135 9.52 -15.91 9.27
C THR A 135 9.55 -17.08 8.27
N VAL A 136 10.65 -17.26 7.55
CA VAL A 136 10.81 -18.38 6.61
C VAL A 136 10.70 -19.72 7.34
N GLU A 137 11.33 -19.82 8.52
CA GLU A 137 11.31 -20.99 9.40
C GLU A 137 9.88 -21.42 9.80
N ASP A 138 9.00 -20.46 10.07
CA ASP A 138 7.60 -20.78 10.41
C ASP A 138 6.79 -21.14 9.17
N ALA A 139 7.09 -20.51 8.03
CA ALA A 139 6.43 -20.84 6.77
C ALA A 139 6.77 -22.25 6.27
N GLU A 140 7.98 -22.74 6.51
CA GLU A 140 8.41 -24.10 6.17
C GLU A 140 7.61 -25.19 6.90
N LYS A 141 6.98 -24.85 8.02
CA LYS A 141 6.12 -25.77 8.79
C LYS A 141 4.70 -25.83 8.21
N LEU A 142 4.34 -24.94 7.30
CA LEU A 142 3.02 -24.93 6.69
C LEU A 142 2.94 -25.97 5.57
N ARG A 143 1.77 -26.59 5.48
CA ARG A 143 1.42 -27.46 4.35
C ARG A 143 0.42 -26.72 3.47
N GLU A 144 0.76 -26.59 2.19
CA GLU A 144 -0.17 -26.12 1.18
C GLU A 144 -1.37 -27.07 1.12
N THR A 145 -2.57 -26.48 1.11
CA THR A 145 -3.81 -27.24 0.98
C THR A 145 -4.69 -26.60 -0.08
N SER A 146 -5.38 -27.43 -0.84
CA SER A 146 -6.40 -27.02 -1.79
C SER A 146 -7.65 -27.87 -1.62
N ARG A 147 -8.81 -27.27 -1.91
CA ARG A 147 -10.13 -27.93 -1.86
C ARG A 147 -11.02 -27.39 -2.97
N ASP A 148 -11.83 -28.24 -3.56
CA ASP A 148 -12.85 -27.85 -4.53
C ASP A 148 -14.21 -27.76 -3.82
N LEU A 149 -14.61 -26.56 -3.44
CA LEU A 149 -15.86 -26.34 -2.72
C LEU A 149 -17.09 -26.45 -3.64
N ALA A 150 -16.92 -26.23 -4.95
CA ALA A 150 -18.02 -26.35 -5.88
C ALA A 150 -18.45 -27.80 -6.03
N MET A 151 -17.51 -28.72 -6.24
CA MET A 151 -17.84 -30.15 -6.34
C MET A 151 -18.34 -30.73 -5.00
N GLU A 152 -17.80 -30.28 -3.87
CA GLU A 152 -18.28 -30.68 -2.54
C GLU A 152 -19.75 -30.28 -2.29
N SER A 153 -20.25 -29.21 -2.92
CA SER A 153 -21.66 -28.82 -2.82
C SER A 153 -22.61 -29.82 -3.50
N PHE A 154 -22.16 -30.49 -4.56
CA PHE A 154 -22.92 -31.53 -5.26
C PHE A 154 -22.82 -32.90 -4.57
N GLU A 155 -21.72 -33.18 -3.87
CA GLU A 155 -21.49 -34.46 -3.19
C GLU A 155 -22.25 -34.58 -1.85
N ASN A 156 -22.54 -33.45 -1.20
CA ASN A 156 -23.28 -33.42 0.08
C ASN A 156 -24.81 -33.50 -0.07
N GLY A 157 -25.33 -33.99 -1.20
CA GLY A 157 -26.73 -34.37 -1.36
C GLY A 157 -27.76 -33.24 -1.34
N HIS A 158 -27.36 -31.98 -1.50
CA HIS A 158 -28.29 -30.86 -1.61
C HIS A 158 -28.83 -30.76 -3.04
N SER A 159 -30.12 -31.03 -3.23
CA SER A 159 -30.78 -30.95 -4.54
C SER A 159 -30.83 -29.51 -5.04
N HIS A 160 -29.92 -29.11 -5.94
CA HIS A 160 -29.92 -27.79 -6.57
C HIS A 160 -30.77 -27.69 -7.85
N THR A 161 -31.63 -28.67 -8.12
CA THR A 161 -32.64 -28.52 -9.18
C THR A 161 -33.82 -27.71 -8.66
N ILE A 162 -33.99 -26.50 -9.22
CA ILE A 162 -35.32 -25.88 -9.28
C ILE A 162 -36.15 -26.83 -10.13
N ARG A 163 -37.05 -27.58 -9.49
CA ARG A 163 -38.04 -28.39 -10.21
C ARG A 163 -39.03 -27.41 -10.83
N ILE A 164 -39.05 -27.36 -12.16
CA ILE A 164 -40.07 -26.66 -12.96
C ILE A 164 -41.29 -27.58 -13.09
#